data_AF-F8CL60-F1
#
_entry.id   AF-F8CL60-F1
#
_cell.length_a   1.000
_cell.length_b   1.000
_cell.length_c   1.000
_cell.angle_alpha   90.00
_cell.angle_beta   90.00
_cell.angle_gamma   90.00
#
_symmetry.space_group_name_H-M   'P 1'
#
loop_
_entity.id
_entity.type
_entity.pdbx_description
1 polymer ?
#
loop_
_entity_poly.entity_id
_entity_poly.type
_entity_poly.pdbx_seq_one_letter_code
_entity_poly.pdbx_strand_id
1 'polypeptide(L)' 'MSQQANVTKENDVWVLRIEKDNGKQQEYRCATENQARQLAMILSRPDSGGPPRQPAGPR' A
#
# COMPACT_ATOMS: atom_id res chain seq x y z
N MET A 1 -9.54 -12.10 8.03
CA MET A 1 -8.78 -12.67 6.89
C MET A 1 -7.50 -11.87 6.73
N SER A 2 -6.35 -12.51 6.50
CA SER A 2 -5.06 -11.81 6.31
C SER A 2 -5.10 -11.01 5.02
N GLN A 3 -4.91 -9.68 5.07
CA GLN A 3 -4.83 -8.84 3.88
C GLN A 3 -3.66 -9.30 3.02
N GLN A 4 -3.96 -9.87 1.84
CA GLN A 4 -2.96 -10.45 0.95
C GLN A 4 -2.31 -9.31 0.15
N ALA A 5 -1.05 -9.02 0.47
CA ALA A 5 -0.26 -7.97 -0.18
C ALA A 5 0.63 -8.59 -1.26
N ASN A 6 0.45 -8.18 -2.51
CA ASN A 6 1.22 -8.68 -3.64
C ASN A 6 2.04 -7.54 -4.25
N VAL A 7 3.36 -7.68 -4.25
CA VAL A 7 4.30 -6.70 -4.84
C VAL A 7 4.82 -7.24 -6.17
N THR A 8 4.65 -6.47 -7.24
CA THR A 8 5.08 -6.79 -8.60
C THR A 8 5.86 -5.62 -9.20
N LYS A 9 6.71 -5.88 -10.20
CA LYS A 9 7.39 -4.82 -10.97
C LYS A 9 6.74 -4.69 -12.36
N GLU A 10 6.20 -3.52 -12.69
CA GLU A 10 5.54 -3.22 -13.97
C GLU A 10 6.12 -1.93 -14.58
N ASN A 11 6.63 -1.98 -15.82
CA ASN A 11 7.17 -0.81 -16.53
C ASN A 11 8.20 0.01 -15.70
N ASP A 12 9.13 -0.68 -15.03
CA ASP A 12 10.11 -0.09 -14.09
C ASP A 12 9.54 0.59 -12.83
N VAL A 13 8.25 0.42 -12.57
CA VAL A 13 7.59 0.87 -11.35
C VAL A 13 7.23 -0.33 -10.48
N TRP A 14 7.35 -0.19 -9.17
CA TRP A 14 6.95 -1.22 -8.22
C TRP A 14 5.50 -1.04 -7.84
N VAL A 15 4.67 -2.03 -8.12
CA VAL A 15 3.24 -2.01 -7.91
C VAL A 15 2.91 -2.93 -6.73
N LEU A 16 2.24 -2.39 -5.71
CA LEU A 16 1.69 -3.15 -4.60
C LEU A 16 0.18 -3.21 -4.74
N ARG A 17 -0.38 -4.42 -4.76
CA ARG A 17 -1.81 -4.67 -4.76
C ARG A 17 -2.22 -5.33 -3.44
N ILE A 18 -3.19 -4.72 -2.73
CA ILE A 18 -3.73 -5.25 -1.48
C ILE A 18 -5.24 -5.40 -1.57
N GLU A 19 -5.73 -6.57 -1.17
CA GLU A 19 -7.16 -6.79 -0.95
C GLU A 19 -7.53 -6.38 0.48
N LYS A 20 -8.49 -5.46 0.59
CA LYS A 20 -9.05 -5.03 1.88
C LYS A 20 -10.22 -5.90 2.27
N ASP A 21 -10.48 -5.95 3.58
CA ASP A 21 -11.60 -6.68 4.17
C ASP A 21 -12.98 -6.27 3.60
N ASN A 22 -13.10 -5.04 3.08
CA ASN A 22 -14.30 -4.55 2.39
C ASN A 22 -14.45 -5.07 0.94
N GLY A 23 -13.71 -6.12 0.55
CA GLY A 23 -13.69 -6.67 -0.81
C GLY A 23 -13.10 -5.74 -1.89
N LYS A 24 -12.48 -4.63 -1.47
CA LYS A 24 -11.87 -3.65 -2.40
C LYS A 24 -10.38 -3.90 -2.53
N GLN A 25 -9.90 -3.94 -3.76
CA GLN A 25 -8.47 -3.97 -4.06
C GLN A 25 -7.92 -2.54 -4.16
N GLN A 26 -6.78 -2.28 -3.52
CA GLN A 26 -6.06 -1.01 -3.62
C GLN A 26 -4.69 -1.23 -4.24
N GLU A 27 -4.37 -0.40 -5.25
CA GLU A 27 -3.09 -0.42 -5.96
C GLU A 27 -2.24 0.79 -5.54
N TYR A 28 -0.99 0.54 -5.19
CA TYR A 28 0.02 1.55 -4.87
C TYR A 28 1.18 1.43 -5.86
N ARG A 29 1.64 2.56 -6.37
CA ARG A 29 2.79 2.63 -7.29
C ARG A 29 3.95 3.31 -6.58
N CYS A 30 5.06 2.59 -6.51
CA CYS A 30 6.27 2.93 -5.79
C CYS A 30 7.43 3.03 -6.77
N ALA A 31 8.37 3.94 -6.49
CA ALA A 31 9.55 4.09 -7.33
C ALA A 31 10.58 2.98 -7.09
N THR A 32 10.57 2.34 -5.92
CA THR A 32 11.57 1.32 -5.52
C THR A 32 10.93 0.10 -4.86
N GLU A 33 11.62 -1.04 -4.93
CA GLU A 33 11.18 -2.30 -4.31
C GLU A 33 11.01 -2.13 -2.79
N ASN A 34 11.99 -1.48 -2.17
CA ASN A 34 12.01 -1.29 -0.73
C ASN A 34 10.80 -0.49 -0.24
N GLN A 35 10.40 0.55 -0.99
CA GLN A 35 9.19 1.33 -0.69
C GLN A 35 7.94 0.45 -0.79
N ALA A 36 7.80 -0.35 -1.85
CA ALA A 36 6.64 -1.24 -2.02
C ALA A 36 6.56 -2.33 -0.93
N ARG A 37 7.70 -2.95 -0.56
CA ARG A 37 7.76 -3.95 0.52
C ARG A 37 7.44 -3.34 1.88
N GLN A 38 7.98 -2.17 2.20
CA GLN A 38 7.65 -1.49 3.46
C GLN A 38 6.17 -1.12 3.53
N LEU A 39 5.59 -0.63 2.41
CA LEU A 39 4.16 -0.35 2.33
C LEU A 39 3.32 -1.62 2.54
N ALA A 40 3.72 -2.74 1.95
CA ALA A 40 3.07 -4.03 2.14
C ALA A 40 3.06 -4.45 3.63
N MET A 41 4.19 -4.31 4.32
CA MET A 41 4.29 -4.63 5.75
C MET A 41 3.40 -3.74 6.63
N ILE A 42 3.32 -2.45 6.32
CA ILE A 42 2.48 -1.50 7.06
C ILE A 42 1.00 -1.81 6.83
N LEU A 43 0.62 -2.08 5.58
CA LEU A 43 -0.77 -2.24 5.17
C LEU A 43 -1.33 -3.65 5.42
N SER A 44 -0.49 -4.69 5.52
CA SER A 44 -0.91 -6.05 5.88
C SER A 44 -1.33 -6.20 7.34
N ARG A 45 -1.01 -5.21 8.20
CA ARG A 45 -1.45 -5.17 9.59
C ARG A 45 -2.95 -4.84 9.64
N PRO A 46 -3.81 -5.73 10.18
CA PRO A 46 -5.20 -5.39 10.40
C PRO A 46 -5.25 -4.35 11.52
N ASP A 47 -6.01 -3.27 11.30
CA ASP A 47 -6.15 -2.10 12.19
C ASP A 47 -5.14 -0.95 12.02
N SER A 48 -5.06 -0.38 10.81
CA SER A 48 -4.57 0.99 10.63
C SER A 48 -5.32 1.65 9.48
N GLY A 49 -6.43 2.30 9.82
CA GLY A 49 -7.23 3.07 8.90
C GLY A 49 -6.39 4.17 8.24
N GLY A 50 -6.25 4.05 6.92
CA GLY A 50 -5.83 5.15 6.04
C GLY A 50 -4.32 5.42 5.99
N PRO A 51 -3.84 6.03 4.89
CA PRO A 51 -2.51 6.64 4.90
C PRO A 51 -2.48 7.68 6.03
N PRO A 52 -1.31 8.02 6.62
CA PRO A 52 -1.23 9.28 7.36
C PRO A 52 -1.70 10.34 6.39
N ARG A 53 -2.89 10.91 6.64
CA ARG A 53 -3.35 12.10 5.96
C ARG A 53 -2.19 13.06 6.12
N GLN A 54 -1.44 13.33 5.04
CA GLN A 54 -0.42 14.38 5.07
C GLN A 54 -1.12 15.56 5.73
N PRO A 55 -0.59 16.16 6.82
CA PRO A 55 -1.14 17.42 7.25
C PRO A 55 -1.03 18.32 6.01
N ALA A 56 -2.17 18.61 5.38
CA ALA A 56 -2.27 19.67 4.42
C ALA A 56 -1.76 20.89 5.20
N GLY A 57 -0.51 21.27 4.92
CA GLY A 57 0.13 22.38 5.58
C GLY A 57 -0.81 23.58 5.46
N PRO A 58 -1.12 24.28 6.57
CA PRO A 58 -1.86 25.51 6.45
C PRO A 58 -1.03 26.51 5.64
N ARG A 59 -1.79 27.29 4.86
CA ARG A 59 -1.39 28.33 3.91
C ARG A 59 -0.35 29.31 4.45
#